data_AF-D2PHE0-F1
#
_entry.id   AF-D2PHE0-F1
#
_cell.length_a   1.000
_cell.length_b   1.000
_cell.length_c   1.000
_cell.angle_alpha   90.00
_cell.angle_beta   90.00
_cell.angle_gamma   90.00
#
_symmetry.space_group_name_H-M   'P 1'
#
loop_
_entity.id
_entity.type
_entity.pdbx_description
1 polymer ?
#
loop_
_entity_poly.entity_id
_entity_poly.type
_entity_poly.pdbx_seq_one_letter_code
_entity_poly.pdbx_strand_id
1 'polypeptide(L)'
;MARRTLAFISVFAIMVGITSVSFIQAFSQGVENSVLSTLFQLNPTNIYVFNELGFVSPTDISYMETLPGISAVYPVIEAHGVVQIGGRIINVLVVGVNNISAILGKVNLESGTVYPPITAPFAVIGHDIGNPVPNISIQPGSTLILKLSNGNSVPLTVYGLNPFSR
;
A
#
# COMPACT_ATOMS: atom_id res chain seq x y z
N MET A 1 -32.95 26.89 52.05
CA MET A 1 -31.70 26.62 51.29
C MET A 1 -31.52 25.14 50.94
N ALA A 2 -31.65 24.20 51.89
CA ALA A 2 -31.38 22.76 51.67
C ALA A 2 -32.06 22.10 50.45
N ARG A 3 -33.34 22.40 50.16
CA ARG A 3 -34.05 21.83 48.99
C ARG A 3 -33.44 22.23 47.64
N ARG A 4 -32.87 23.43 47.52
CA ARG A 4 -32.21 23.89 46.28
C ARG A 4 -30.90 23.17 46.07
N THR A 5 -30.14 22.93 47.14
CA THR A 5 -28.87 22.18 47.10
C THR A 5 -29.11 20.71 46.72
N LEU A 6 -30.10 20.06 47.31
CA LEU A 6 -30.48 18.68 46.96
C LEU A 6 -30.91 18.56 45.49
N ALA A 7 -31.76 19.48 45.01
CA ALA A 7 -32.17 19.49 43.61
C ALA A 7 -30.98 19.66 42.65
N PHE A 8 -30.01 20.52 43.00
CA PHE A 8 -28.81 20.74 42.19
C PHE A 8 -27.95 19.48 42.12
N ILE A 9 -27.71 18.81 43.26
CA ILE A 9 -26.94 17.57 43.32
C ILE A 9 -27.62 16.45 42.54
N SER A 10 -28.96 16.32 42.63
CA SER A 10 -29.70 15.31 41.88
C SER A 10 -29.61 15.52 40.36
N VAL A 11 -29.75 16.77 39.89
CA VAL A 11 -29.61 17.09 38.46
C VAL A 11 -28.17 16.85 37.99
N PHE A 12 -27.18 17.21 38.80
CA PHE A 12 -25.78 17.00 38.49
C PHE A 12 -25.43 15.52 38.38
N ALA A 13 -25.94 14.68 39.30
CA ALA A 13 -25.75 13.23 39.26
C ALA A 13 -26.34 12.61 37.98
N ILE A 14 -27.52 13.06 37.55
CA ILE A 14 -28.14 12.61 36.30
C ILE A 14 -27.31 13.04 35.09
N MET A 15 -26.83 14.29 35.05
CA MET A 15 -25.97 14.77 33.97
C MET A 15 -24.66 13.97 33.85
N VAL A 16 -23.99 13.69 34.97
CA VAL A 16 -22.76 12.89 34.96
C VAL A 16 -23.04 11.48 34.45
N GLY A 17 -24.15 10.86 34.84
CA GLY A 17 -24.56 9.55 34.32
C GLY A 17 -24.75 9.54 32.80
N ILE A 18 -25.52 10.49 32.28
CA ILE A 18 -25.80 10.58 30.83
C ILE A 18 -24.52 10.87 30.04
N THR A 19 -23.71 11.82 30.48
CA THR A 19 -22.47 12.19 29.82
C THR A 19 -21.48 11.03 29.80
N SER A 20 -21.32 10.29 30.90
CA SER A 20 -20.43 9.12 30.97
C SER A 20 -20.80 8.04 29.95
N VAL A 21 -22.09 7.67 29.87
CA VAL A 21 -22.57 6.66 28.90
C VAL A 21 -22.35 7.14 27.46
N SER A 22 -22.70 8.40 27.16
CA SER A 22 -22.51 8.96 25.81
C SER A 22 -21.04 9.06 25.41
N PHE A 23 -20.16 9.39 26.36
CA PHE A 23 -18.73 9.50 26.15
C PHE A 23 -18.12 8.14 25.83
N ILE A 24 -18.46 7.11 26.60
CA ILE A 24 -17.96 5.74 26.37
C ILE A 24 -18.42 5.24 24.99
N GLN A 25 -19.68 5.49 24.62
CA GLN A 25 -20.19 5.09 23.30
C GLN A 25 -19.47 5.81 22.16
N ALA A 26 -19.31 7.14 22.26
CA ALA A 26 -18.60 7.91 21.25
C ALA A 26 -17.12 7.51 21.14
N PHE A 27 -16.47 7.23 22.27
CA PHE A 27 -15.09 6.73 22.30
C PHE A 27 -14.98 5.36 21.64
N SER A 28 -15.86 4.41 22.00
CA SER A 28 -15.87 3.07 21.42
C SER A 28 -16.07 3.13 19.90
N GLN A 29 -17.02 3.93 19.42
CA GLN A 29 -17.27 4.10 17.99
C GLN A 29 -16.09 4.76 17.27
N GLY A 30 -15.46 5.76 17.90
CA GLY A 30 -14.28 6.42 17.35
C GLY A 30 -13.09 5.47 17.21
N VAL A 31 -12.85 4.62 18.22
CA VAL A 31 -11.81 3.58 18.18
C VAL A 31 -12.12 2.53 17.11
N GLU A 32 -13.35 2.03 17.07
CA GLU A 32 -13.79 1.07 16.05
C GLU A 32 -13.58 1.63 14.64
N ASN A 33 -14.05 2.84 14.38
CA ASN A 33 -13.89 3.49 13.08
C ASN A 33 -12.40 3.70 12.73
N SER A 34 -11.56 4.04 13.70
CA SER A 34 -10.12 4.21 13.49
C SER A 34 -9.45 2.88 13.13
N VAL A 35 -9.75 1.82 13.87
CA VAL A 35 -9.24 0.46 13.61
C VAL A 35 -9.71 -0.03 12.24
N LEU A 36 -11.02 0.07 11.96
CA LEU A 36 -11.59 -0.29 10.68
C LEU A 36 -10.96 0.52 9.55
N SER A 37 -10.78 1.84 9.70
CA SER A 37 -10.14 2.67 8.67
C SER A 37 -8.69 2.28 8.39
N THR A 38 -7.98 1.77 9.40
CA THR A 38 -6.60 1.28 9.27
C THR A 38 -6.59 -0.09 8.57
N LEU A 39 -7.52 -0.97 8.92
CA LEU A 39 -7.66 -2.28 8.26
C LEU A 39 -8.18 -2.16 6.82
N PHE A 40 -9.11 -1.25 6.56
CA PHE A 40 -9.64 -0.99 5.21
C PHE A 40 -8.62 -0.30 4.30
N GLN A 41 -7.63 0.41 4.86
CA GLN A 41 -6.48 0.90 4.08
C GLN A 41 -5.65 -0.24 3.46
N LEU A 42 -5.71 -1.45 4.03
CA LEU A 42 -5.02 -2.64 3.52
C LEU A 42 -5.81 -3.37 2.41
N ASN A 43 -6.87 -2.76 1.87
CA ASN A 43 -7.73 -3.32 0.82
C ASN A 43 -8.22 -4.76 1.14
N PRO A 44 -9.05 -4.96 2.19
CA PRO A 44 -9.38 -6.27 2.74
C PRO A 44 -10.27 -7.14 1.85
N THR A 45 -10.67 -6.65 0.68
CA THR A 45 -11.38 -7.45 -0.34
C THR A 45 -10.42 -8.20 -1.27
N ASN A 46 -9.11 -8.00 -1.13
CA ASN A 46 -8.12 -8.69 -1.94
C ASN A 46 -7.84 -10.10 -1.39
N ILE A 47 -7.98 -11.10 -2.24
CA ILE A 47 -7.56 -12.48 -1.95
C ILE A 47 -6.24 -12.71 -2.67
N TYR A 48 -5.19 -13.01 -1.90
CA TYR A 48 -3.90 -13.40 -2.46
C TYR A 48 -3.90 -14.90 -2.72
N VAL A 49 -3.70 -15.28 -3.98
CA VAL A 49 -3.62 -16.67 -4.41
C VAL A 49 -2.17 -16.95 -4.79
N PHE A 50 -1.54 -17.88 -4.07
CA PHE A 50 -0.19 -18.34 -4.35
C PHE A 50 -0.27 -19.73 -4.96
N ASN A 51 0.49 -19.97 -6.03
CA ASN A 51 0.65 -21.30 -6.60
C ASN A 51 2.04 -21.82 -6.26
N GLU A 52 2.12 -22.86 -5.45
CA GLU A 52 3.40 -23.45 -5.03
C GLU A 52 4.01 -24.40 -6.08
N LEU A 53 3.20 -24.88 -7.04
CA LEU A 53 3.58 -26.03 -7.89
C LEU A 53 3.36 -25.81 -9.39
N GLY A 54 2.86 -24.65 -9.82
CA GLY A 54 2.50 -24.43 -11.22
C GLY A 54 2.59 -22.98 -11.69
N PHE A 55 2.74 -22.83 -13.01
CA PHE A 55 2.61 -21.57 -13.71
C PHE A 55 1.14 -21.17 -13.78
N VAL A 56 0.80 -19.96 -13.31
CA VAL A 56 -0.53 -19.37 -13.53
C VAL A 56 -0.54 -18.76 -14.92
N SER A 57 -1.36 -19.32 -15.81
CA SER A 57 -1.45 -18.84 -17.18
C SER A 57 -2.35 -17.61 -17.29
N PRO A 58 -2.18 -16.77 -18.33
CA PRO A 58 -3.13 -15.71 -18.61
C PRO A 58 -4.58 -16.19 -18.75
N THR A 59 -4.78 -17.43 -19.23
CA THR A 59 -6.11 -18.04 -19.34
C THR A 59 -6.75 -18.29 -17.97
N ASP A 60 -5.96 -18.69 -16.98
CA ASP A 60 -6.44 -18.91 -15.61
C ASP A 60 -6.90 -17.58 -14.99
N ILE A 61 -6.16 -16.50 -15.23
CA ILE A 61 -6.53 -15.14 -14.81
C ILE A 61 -7.88 -14.75 -15.44
N SER A 62 -8.01 -14.90 -16.76
CA SER A 62 -9.26 -14.59 -17.46
C SER A 62 -10.42 -15.43 -16.97
N TYR A 63 -10.20 -16.71 -16.63
CA TYR A 63 -11.24 -17.55 -16.04
C TYR A 63 -11.66 -17.05 -14.65
N MET A 64 -10.70 -16.70 -13.79
CA MET A 64 -10.99 -16.15 -12.47
C MET A 64 -11.79 -14.85 -12.54
N GLU A 65 -11.51 -13.98 -13.52
CA GLU A 65 -12.29 -12.75 -13.74
C GLU A 65 -13.77 -13.02 -14.08
N THR A 66 -14.13 -14.21 -14.56
CA THR A 66 -15.54 -14.56 -14.87
C THR A 66 -16.33 -15.07 -13.66
N LEU A 67 -15.67 -15.35 -12.53
CA LEU A 67 -16.33 -15.94 -11.37
C LEU A 67 -17.23 -14.91 -10.66
N PRO A 68 -18.42 -15.31 -10.19
CA PRO A 68 -19.33 -14.41 -9.50
C PRO A 68 -18.70 -13.90 -8.18
N GLY A 69 -18.78 -12.60 -7.95
CA GLY A 69 -18.21 -11.95 -6.77
C GLY A 69 -16.76 -11.48 -6.93
N ILE A 70 -16.09 -11.77 -8.06
CA ILE A 70 -14.76 -11.24 -8.38
C ILE A 70 -14.92 -9.95 -9.19
N SER A 71 -14.39 -8.84 -8.67
CA SER A 71 -14.44 -7.55 -9.37
C SER A 71 -13.30 -7.38 -10.39
N ALA A 72 -12.13 -7.93 -10.10
CA ALA A 72 -10.94 -7.84 -10.93
C ALA A 72 -9.88 -8.84 -10.44
N VAL A 73 -8.98 -9.27 -11.33
CA VAL A 73 -7.83 -10.11 -10.99
C VAL A 73 -6.57 -9.41 -11.46
N TYR A 74 -5.57 -9.31 -10.59
CA TYR A 74 -4.32 -8.63 -10.87
C TYR A 74 -3.16 -9.62 -10.73
N PRO A 75 -2.50 -10.03 -11.84
CA PRO A 75 -1.32 -10.87 -11.73
C PRO A 75 -0.17 -10.11 -11.07
N VAL A 76 0.53 -10.83 -10.19
CA VAL A 76 1.76 -10.36 -9.55
C VAL A 76 2.87 -11.31 -9.94
N ILE A 77 3.92 -10.78 -10.55
CA ILE A 77 5.09 -11.56 -10.97
C ILE A 77 6.30 -11.02 -10.21
N GLU A 78 7.02 -11.89 -9.53
CA GLU A 78 8.24 -11.52 -8.81
C GLU A 78 9.47 -12.03 -9.57
N ALA A 79 10.48 -11.18 -9.67
CA ALA A 79 11.76 -11.52 -10.27
C ALA A 79 12.90 -10.88 -9.48
N HIS A 80 14.01 -11.60 -9.37
CA HIS A 80 15.24 -11.02 -8.83
C HIS A 80 16.08 -10.42 -9.96
N GLY A 81 16.75 -9.32 -9.66
CA GLY A 81 17.68 -8.69 -10.57
C GLY A 81 18.71 -7.85 -9.83
N VAL A 82 19.58 -7.21 -10.61
CA VAL A 82 20.59 -6.29 -10.10
C VAL A 82 20.52 -4.97 -10.86
N VAL A 83 20.70 -3.87 -10.13
CA VAL A 83 20.85 -2.54 -10.70
C VAL A 83 22.23 -2.02 -10.34
N GLN A 84 22.90 -1.37 -11.29
CA GLN A 84 24.19 -0.75 -11.06
C GLN A 84 24.03 0.77 -11.03
N ILE A 85 24.27 1.38 -9.87
CA ILE A 85 24.10 2.82 -9.65
C ILE A 85 25.35 3.36 -8.96
N GLY A 86 25.97 4.41 -9.51
CA GLY A 86 27.14 5.04 -8.90
C GLY A 86 28.32 4.08 -8.68
N GLY A 87 28.48 3.05 -9.52
CA GLY A 87 29.52 2.03 -9.38
C GLY A 87 29.22 0.91 -8.37
N ARG A 88 28.09 0.98 -7.65
CA ARG A 88 27.63 -0.06 -6.73
C ARG A 88 26.62 -0.98 -7.42
N ILE A 89 26.77 -2.29 -7.21
CA ILE A 89 25.78 -3.29 -7.62
C ILE A 89 24.81 -3.52 -6.47
N ILE A 90 23.51 -3.40 -6.73
CA ILE A 90 22.44 -3.53 -5.74
C ILE A 90 21.52 -4.65 -6.19
N ASN A 91 21.33 -5.66 -5.34
CA ASN A 91 20.34 -6.69 -5.56
C ASN A 91 18.94 -6.11 -5.30
N VAL A 92 18.03 -6.33 -6.23
CA VAL A 92 16.66 -5.82 -6.15
C VAL A 92 15.65 -6.94 -6.37
N LEU A 93 14.54 -6.87 -5.64
CA LEU A 93 13.32 -7.59 -5.98
C LEU A 93 12.49 -6.70 -6.91
N VAL A 94 12.10 -7.26 -8.04
CA VAL A 94 11.28 -6.60 -9.05
C VAL A 94 9.90 -7.25 -8.99
N VAL A 95 8.89 -6.44 -8.68
CA VAL A 95 7.51 -6.89 -8.61
C VAL A 95 6.76 -6.29 -9.80
N GLY A 96 6.45 -7.13 -10.78
CA GLY A 96 5.66 -6.78 -11.95
C GLY A 96 4.18 -6.84 -11.63
N VAL A 97 3.52 -5.68 -11.67
CA VAL A 97 2.07 -5.55 -11.44
C VAL A 97 1.46 -4.63 -12.47
N ASN A 98 0.24 -4.95 -12.90
CA ASN A 98 -0.53 -4.12 -13.82
C ASN A 98 -1.16 -2.90 -13.13
N ASN A 99 -1.52 -3.01 -11.84
CA ASN A 99 -2.06 -1.89 -11.06
C ASN A 99 -1.61 -1.97 -9.59
N ILE A 100 -0.59 -1.18 -9.25
CA ILE A 100 -0.01 -1.16 -7.90
C ILE A 100 -1.00 -0.64 -6.83
N SER A 101 -1.88 0.29 -7.19
CA SER A 101 -2.87 0.86 -6.26
C SER A 101 -3.96 -0.15 -5.90
N ALA A 102 -4.28 -1.07 -6.82
CA ALA A 102 -5.22 -2.15 -6.53
C ALA A 102 -4.66 -3.13 -5.48
N ILE A 103 -3.35 -3.33 -5.45
CA ILE A 103 -2.68 -4.30 -4.56
C ILE A 103 -2.33 -3.67 -3.21
N LEU A 104 -1.64 -2.52 -3.23
CA LEU A 104 -1.13 -1.86 -2.03
C LEU A 104 -2.13 -0.87 -1.42
N GLY A 105 -3.30 -0.68 -2.03
CA GLY A 105 -4.28 0.32 -1.62
C GLY A 105 -3.73 1.74 -1.81
N LYS A 106 -3.69 2.53 -0.73
CA LYS A 106 -3.21 3.91 -0.80
C LYS A 106 -1.68 3.95 -0.81
N VAL A 107 -1.11 4.03 -2.01
CA VAL A 107 0.33 4.21 -2.21
C VAL A 107 0.69 5.68 -1.96
N ASN A 108 1.31 5.98 -0.81
CA ASN A 108 1.90 7.29 -0.54
C ASN A 108 3.33 7.30 -1.11
N LEU A 109 3.57 8.11 -2.14
CA LEU A 109 4.90 8.29 -2.73
C LEU A 109 5.61 9.50 -2.10
N GLU A 110 6.93 9.39 -1.95
CA GLU A 110 7.80 10.47 -1.49
C GLU A 110 7.97 11.51 -2.59
N SER A 111 8.07 11.05 -3.84
CA SER A 111 8.21 11.89 -5.02
C SER A 111 7.70 11.16 -6.27
N GLY A 112 7.19 11.92 -7.23
CA GLY A 112 6.65 11.39 -8.49
C GLY A 112 5.21 10.87 -8.39
N THR A 113 4.84 10.03 -9.34
CA THR A 113 3.49 9.46 -9.46
C THR A 113 3.56 7.96 -9.75
N VAL A 114 2.45 7.26 -9.55
CA VAL A 114 2.31 5.90 -10.06
C VAL A 114 2.34 5.94 -11.59
N TYR A 115 2.95 4.94 -12.21
CA TYR A 115 3.04 4.85 -13.67
C TYR A 115 1.63 4.79 -14.31
N PRO A 116 1.43 5.45 -15.47
CA PRO A 116 0.17 5.33 -16.21
C PRO A 116 -0.01 3.89 -16.71
N PRO A 117 -1.26 3.43 -16.96
CA PRO A 117 -1.55 2.07 -17.41
C PRO A 117 -1.20 1.89 -18.89
N ILE A 118 0.08 2.03 -19.25
CA ILE A 118 0.61 1.87 -20.60
C ILE A 118 1.70 0.81 -20.63
N THR A 119 1.92 0.21 -21.80
CA THR A 119 2.88 -0.88 -22.02
C THR A 119 4.34 -0.39 -22.12
N ALA A 120 4.73 0.56 -21.27
CA ALA A 120 6.10 1.07 -21.20
C ALA A 120 6.81 0.51 -19.96
N PRO A 121 8.14 0.27 -20.02
CA PRO A 121 8.91 -0.24 -18.90
C PRO A 121 9.12 0.86 -17.85
N PHE A 122 8.08 1.10 -17.05
CA PHE A 122 8.07 2.08 -15.97
C PHE A 122 8.19 1.41 -14.62
N ALA A 123 8.83 2.09 -13.67
CA ALA A 123 9.03 1.57 -12.33
C ALA A 123 8.78 2.64 -11.27
N VAL A 124 8.17 2.22 -10.16
CA VAL A 124 8.26 2.92 -8.88
C VAL A 124 9.39 2.26 -8.11
N ILE A 125 10.35 3.05 -7.66
CA ILE A 125 11.52 2.53 -6.95
C ILE A 125 11.43 2.80 -5.46
N GLY A 126 12.12 1.98 -4.70
CA GLY A 126 12.28 2.15 -3.28
C GLY A 126 13.17 3.31 -2.86
N HIS A 127 13.02 3.82 -1.64
CA HIS A 127 13.86 4.90 -1.10
C HIS A 127 15.36 4.55 -1.14
N ASP A 128 15.73 3.33 -0.76
CA ASP A 128 17.13 2.87 -0.73
C ASP A 128 17.74 2.74 -2.14
N ILE A 129 16.90 2.48 -3.15
CA ILE A 129 17.30 2.47 -4.55
C ILE A 129 17.37 3.89 -5.10
N GLY A 130 16.49 4.77 -4.63
CA GLY A 130 16.49 6.19 -4.92
C GLY A 130 17.71 6.93 -4.38
N ASN A 131 18.23 6.52 -3.22
CA ASN A 131 19.35 7.15 -2.53
C ASN A 131 20.43 6.12 -2.14
N PRO A 132 21.09 5.48 -3.12
CA PRO A 132 21.95 4.32 -2.87
C PRO A 132 23.27 4.66 -2.17
N VAL A 133 23.75 5.91 -2.32
CA VAL A 133 24.92 6.47 -1.65
C VAL A 133 24.71 7.96 -1.37
N PRO A 134 25.38 8.54 -0.36
CA PRO A 134 25.36 9.98 -0.13
C PRO A 134 25.73 10.74 -1.42
N ASN A 135 24.97 11.79 -1.74
CA ASN A 135 25.13 12.67 -2.91
C ASN A 135 24.77 12.07 -4.29
N ILE A 136 24.28 10.82 -4.35
CA ILE A 136 23.67 10.29 -5.58
C ILE A 136 22.20 10.01 -5.28
N SER A 137 21.31 10.76 -5.92
CA SER A 137 19.87 10.51 -5.87
C SER A 137 19.31 10.31 -7.27
N ILE A 138 18.40 9.35 -7.38
CA ILE A 138 17.66 9.05 -8.60
C ILE A 138 16.31 9.72 -8.49
N GLN A 139 16.02 10.63 -9.42
CA GLN A 139 14.75 11.35 -9.45
C GLN A 139 13.79 10.73 -10.47
N PRO A 140 12.47 10.94 -10.33
CA PRO A 140 11.50 10.59 -11.36
C PRO A 140 11.90 11.20 -12.72
N GLY A 141 11.75 10.42 -13.79
CA GLY A 141 12.25 10.72 -15.14
C GLY A 141 13.61 10.10 -15.46
N SER A 142 14.35 9.60 -14.47
CA SER A 142 15.63 8.93 -14.69
C SER A 142 15.45 7.54 -15.29
N THR A 143 16.40 7.08 -16.10
CA THR A 143 16.42 5.69 -16.62
C THR A 143 17.40 4.84 -15.82
N LEU A 144 16.95 3.68 -15.35
CA LEU A 144 17.74 2.66 -14.68
C LEU A 144 17.87 1.43 -15.57
N ILE A 145 19.04 0.79 -15.56
CA ILE A 145 19.23 -0.48 -16.27
C ILE A 145 19.11 -1.60 -15.25
N LEU A 146 18.00 -2.33 -15.33
CA LEU A 146 17.80 -3.56 -14.57
C LEU A 146 18.42 -4.72 -15.33
N LYS A 147 19.31 -5.47 -14.70
CA LYS A 147 19.79 -6.76 -15.20
C LYS A 147 19.05 -7.87 -14.46
N LEU A 148 18.18 -8.58 -15.15
CA LEU A 148 17.42 -9.71 -14.61
C LEU A 148 18.34 -10.93 -14.48
N SER A 149 18.02 -11.84 -13.56
CA SER A 149 18.78 -13.09 -13.36
C SER A 149 18.85 -13.99 -14.60
N ASN A 150 17.95 -13.82 -15.57
CA ASN A 150 17.96 -14.52 -16.85
C ASN A 150 18.98 -13.94 -17.87
N GLY A 151 19.77 -12.93 -17.48
CA GLY A 151 20.77 -12.28 -18.32
C GLY A 151 20.24 -11.12 -19.16
N ASN A 152 18.92 -10.91 -19.21
CA ASN A 152 18.33 -9.81 -19.96
C ASN A 152 18.52 -8.48 -19.22
N SER A 153 18.82 -7.43 -19.98
CA SER A 153 18.89 -6.05 -19.48
C SER A 153 17.67 -5.27 -19.95
N VAL A 154 16.95 -4.66 -19.02
CA VAL A 154 15.74 -3.89 -19.31
C VAL A 154 15.96 -2.45 -18.82
N PRO A 155 15.87 -1.44 -19.72
CA PRO A 155 15.84 -0.05 -19.29
C PRO A 155 14.47 0.27 -18.69
N LEU A 156 14.46 0.72 -17.43
CA LEU A 156 13.27 1.14 -16.69
C LEU A 156 13.30 2.65 -16.49
N THR A 157 12.22 3.34 -16.83
CA THR A 157 12.06 4.76 -16.48
C THR A 157 11.43 4.88 -15.11
N VAL A 158 12.05 5.63 -14.21
CA VAL A 158 11.56 5.86 -12.85
C VAL A 158 10.42 6.87 -12.88
N TYR A 159 9.26 6.52 -12.34
CA TYR A 159 8.08 7.40 -12.28
C TYR A 159 7.78 7.89 -10.87
N GLY A 160 8.21 7.16 -9.85
CA GLY A 160 8.00 7.53 -8.46
C GLY A 160 8.97 6.86 -7.50
N LEU A 161 9.07 7.44 -6.31
CA LEU A 161 9.85 6.98 -5.18
C LEU A 161 8.90 6.61 -4.04
N ASN A 162 9.00 5.39 -3.54
CA ASN A 162 8.22 4.91 -2.41
C ASN A 162 9.06 5.00 -1.11
N PRO A 163 8.59 5.72 -0.07
CA PRO A 163 9.33 5.90 1.19
C PRO A 163 9.42 4.64 2.06
N PHE A 164 8.59 3.61 1.81
CA PHE A 164 8.43 2.47 2.73
C PHE A 164 9.26 1.23 2.39
N SER A 165 10.08 1.22 1.33
CA SER A 165 11.01 0.11 1.12
C SER A 165 12.28 0.34 1.96
N ARG A 166 12.37 -0.35 3.09
CA ARG A 166 13.61 -0.58 3.83
C ARG A 166 13.85 -2.08 3.92
#